data_AF-A0A7D5GEF5-F1
#
_entry.id   AF-A0A7D5GEF5-F1
#
_cell.length_a   1.000
_cell.length_b   1.000
_cell.length_c   1.000
_cell.angle_alpha   90.00
_cell.angle_beta   90.00
_cell.angle_gamma   90.00
#
_symmetry.space_group_name_H-M   'P 1'
#
loop_
_entity.id
_entity.type
_entity.pdbx_description
1 polymer ?
#
loop_
_entity_poly.entity_id
_entity_poly.type
_entity_poly.pdbx_seq_one_letter_code
_entity_poly.pdbx_strand_id
1 'polypeptide(L)'
;MTYGLDAIHELIEDSGWSYPVTVTRLEREHALKNVKLDEDGRHMIMVSELFVDNDVDRFENREDLDRKLEPIIESEIRSRQVSLFGRLKQALFAWR
;
A
#
# COMPACT_ATOMS: atom_id res chain seq x y z
N MET A 1 -0.63 2.13 -15.89
CA MET A 1 0.01 2.25 -14.57
C MET A 1 -0.94 1.58 -13.60
N THR A 2 -0.50 0.57 -12.89
CA THR A 2 -1.29 -0.12 -11.86
C THR A 2 -1.33 0.70 -10.57
N TYR A 3 -2.32 0.44 -9.73
CA TYR A 3 -2.49 1.06 -8.42
C TYR A 3 -3.14 0.05 -7.47
N GLY A 4 -3.06 0.32 -6.17
CA GLY A 4 -3.62 -0.51 -5.12
C GLY A 4 -3.11 -1.95 -5.17
N LEU A 5 -4.04 -2.90 -5.21
CA LEU A 5 -3.78 -4.34 -5.25
C LEU A 5 -2.99 -4.76 -6.49
N ASP A 6 -3.36 -4.20 -7.65
CA ASP A 6 -2.72 -4.53 -8.93
C ASP A 6 -1.25 -4.12 -8.94
N ALA A 7 -0.90 -3.03 -8.26
CA ALA A 7 0.49 -2.59 -8.18
C ALA A 7 1.36 -3.53 -7.34
N ILE A 8 0.81 -4.14 -6.29
CA ILE A 8 1.54 -5.17 -5.52
C ILE A 8 1.64 -6.47 -6.33
N HIS A 9 0.59 -6.83 -7.07
CA HIS A 9 0.65 -8.00 -7.94
C HIS A 9 1.68 -7.84 -9.07
N GLU A 10 1.73 -6.68 -9.72
CA GLU A 10 2.71 -6.38 -10.77
C GLU A 10 4.14 -6.48 -10.22
N LEU A 11 4.40 -6.07 -8.97
CA LEU A 11 5.71 -6.29 -8.34
C LEU A 11 6.09 -7.77 -8.23
N ILE A 12 5.12 -8.65 -7.98
CA ILE A 12 5.34 -10.10 -7.93
C ILE A 12 5.65 -10.63 -9.33
N GLU A 13 4.87 -10.23 -10.34
CA GLU A 13 5.03 -10.67 -11.72
C GLU A 13 6.35 -10.17 -12.35
N ASP A 14 6.68 -8.89 -12.17
CA ASP A 14 7.93 -8.26 -12.64
C ASP A 14 9.17 -8.90 -12.03
N SER A 15 9.03 -9.45 -10.82
CA SER A 15 10.10 -10.18 -10.15
C SER A 15 10.26 -11.62 -10.67
N GLY A 16 9.39 -12.05 -11.58
CA GLY A 16 9.32 -13.42 -12.10
C GLY A 16 8.92 -14.44 -11.04
N TRP A 17 8.20 -14.01 -9.99
CA TRP A 17 7.80 -14.91 -8.92
C TRP A 17 6.44 -15.52 -9.19
N SER A 18 6.27 -16.75 -8.70
CA SER A 18 4.97 -17.40 -8.64
C SER A 18 4.55 -17.50 -7.20
N TYR A 19 3.24 -17.47 -6.97
CA TYR A 19 2.69 -17.76 -5.65
C TYR A 19 3.04 -19.19 -5.20
N PRO A 20 3.16 -19.44 -3.88
CA PRO A 20 2.99 -18.48 -2.79
C PRO A 20 4.17 -17.52 -2.61
N VAL A 21 3.90 -16.28 -2.17
CA VAL A 21 4.91 -15.24 -1.92
C VAL A 21 4.81 -14.77 -0.47
N THR A 22 5.93 -14.73 0.25
CA THR A 22 5.98 -14.23 1.63
C THR A 22 6.16 -12.72 1.67
N VAL A 23 5.58 -12.07 2.68
CA VAL A 23 5.76 -10.63 2.92
C VAL A 23 7.22 -10.31 3.19
N THR A 24 7.92 -11.14 3.98
CA THR A 24 9.37 -10.97 4.21
C THR A 24 10.17 -10.94 2.91
N ARG A 25 9.78 -11.72 1.88
CA ARG A 25 10.45 -11.70 0.58
C ARG A 25 10.13 -10.41 -0.19
N LEU A 26 8.88 -9.96 -0.15
CA LEU A 26 8.46 -8.69 -0.74
C LEU A 26 9.21 -7.51 -0.10
N GLU A 27 9.29 -7.46 1.23
CA GLU A 27 10.03 -6.42 1.94
C GLU A 27 11.52 -6.46 1.62
N ARG A 28 12.13 -7.64 1.62
CA ARG A 28 13.57 -7.77 1.35
C ARG A 28 13.99 -7.18 -0.01
N GLU A 29 13.16 -7.37 -1.03
CA GLU A 29 13.51 -6.98 -2.41
C GLU A 29 12.90 -5.64 -2.82
N HIS A 30 11.75 -5.28 -2.24
CA HIS A 30 10.97 -4.12 -2.65
C HIS A 30 10.62 -3.14 -1.53
N ALA A 31 11.19 -3.27 -0.31
CA ALA A 31 10.84 -2.43 0.86
C ALA A 31 10.77 -0.93 0.59
N LEU A 32 11.68 -0.40 -0.25
CA LEU A 32 11.80 1.02 -0.57
C LEU A 32 11.03 1.44 -1.82
N LYS A 33 10.37 0.50 -2.52
CA LYS A 33 9.53 0.83 -3.67
C LYS A 33 8.26 1.51 -3.20
N ASN A 34 7.93 2.62 -3.86
CA ASN A 34 6.67 3.30 -3.65
C ASN A 34 5.60 2.70 -4.55
N VAL A 35 4.46 2.39 -3.95
CA VAL A 35 3.29 1.82 -4.61
C VAL A 35 2.19 2.86 -4.58
N LYS A 36 1.56 3.10 -5.74
CA LYS A 36 0.40 3.98 -5.84
C LYS A 36 -0.80 3.27 -5.25
N LEU A 37 -1.51 3.92 -4.33
CA LEU A 37 -2.75 3.40 -3.74
C LEU A 37 -4.00 3.84 -4.52
N ASP A 38 -3.92 4.96 -5.24
CA ASP A 38 -4.99 5.50 -6.05
C ASP A 38 -4.57 5.74 -7.51
N GLU A 39 -5.56 5.88 -8.38
CA GLU A 39 -5.36 6.11 -9.82
C GLU A 39 -4.63 7.44 -10.08
N ASP A 40 -4.96 8.48 -9.31
CA ASP A 40 -4.37 9.81 -9.45
C ASP A 40 -2.90 9.89 -8.97
N GLY A 41 -2.41 8.85 -8.29
CA GLY A 41 -1.09 8.84 -7.66
C GLY A 41 -0.92 9.87 -6.54
N ARG A 42 -2.02 10.34 -5.94
CA ARG A 42 -2.00 11.28 -4.80
C ARG A 42 -1.67 10.56 -3.50
N HIS A 43 -1.96 9.26 -3.43
CA HIS A 43 -1.64 8.42 -2.29
C HIS A 43 -0.61 7.37 -2.69
N MET A 44 0.57 7.44 -2.10
CA MET A 44 1.67 6.48 -2.29
C MET A 44 2.14 5.96 -0.95
N ILE A 45 2.51 4.69 -0.87
CA ILE A 45 3.08 4.05 0.32
C ILE A 45 4.31 3.23 -0.04
N MET A 46 5.29 3.15 0.85
CA MET A 46 6.40 2.21 0.67
C MET A 46 5.94 0.79 0.98
N VAL A 47 6.44 -0.20 0.24
CA VAL A 47 6.08 -1.62 0.48
C VAL A 47 6.33 -2.03 1.93
N SER A 48 7.43 -1.59 2.54
CA SER A 48 7.71 -1.85 3.96
C SER A 48 6.64 -1.25 4.88
N GLU A 49 6.25 0.01 4.67
CA GLU A 49 5.20 0.66 5.47
C GLU A 49 3.84 -0.04 5.34
N LEU A 50 3.55 -0.62 4.18
CA LEU A 50 2.30 -1.37 3.97
C LEU A 50 2.19 -2.58 4.91
N PHE A 51 3.31 -3.15 5.34
CA PHE A 51 3.34 -4.39 6.12
C PHE A 51 3.74 -4.21 7.59
N VAL A 52 4.24 -3.04 7.99
CA VAL A 52 4.72 -2.78 9.37
C VAL A 52 3.67 -3.08 10.45
N ASP A 53 2.41 -2.74 10.23
CA ASP A 53 1.33 -2.87 11.23
C ASP A 53 0.31 -3.96 10.88
N ASN A 54 0.59 -4.80 9.87
CA ASN A 54 -0.38 -5.76 9.36
C ASN A 54 0.11 -7.20 9.56
N ASP A 55 -0.76 -8.04 10.15
CA ASP A 55 -0.47 -9.46 10.43
C ASP A 55 -0.67 -10.31 9.16
N VAL A 56 0.19 -10.09 8.17
CA VAL A 56 0.19 -10.82 6.90
C VAL A 56 1.56 -11.46 6.67
N ASP A 57 1.61 -12.78 6.72
CA ASP A 57 2.87 -13.51 6.50
C ASP A 57 3.16 -13.81 5.03
N ARG A 58 2.12 -14.16 4.26
CA ARG A 58 2.24 -14.63 2.87
C ARG A 58 0.92 -14.54 2.09
N PHE A 59 1.05 -14.61 0.78
CA PHE A 59 -0.05 -14.68 -0.19
C PHE A 59 -0.03 -16.01 -0.92
N GLU A 60 -1.13 -16.76 -0.89
CA GLU A 60 -1.22 -18.09 -1.52
C GLU A 60 -1.47 -18.04 -3.03
N ASN A 61 -2.15 -17.00 -3.48
CA ASN A 61 -2.52 -16.74 -4.87
C ASN A 61 -3.01 -15.28 -5.00
N ARG A 62 -3.43 -14.89 -6.21
CA ARG A 62 -3.94 -13.53 -6.47
C ARG A 62 -5.17 -13.17 -5.64
N GLU A 63 -6.12 -14.08 -5.51
CA GLU A 63 -7.35 -13.84 -4.74
C GLU A 63 -7.06 -13.68 -3.23
N ASP A 64 -6.12 -14.47 -2.70
CA ASP A 64 -5.67 -14.36 -1.31
C ASP A 64 -4.91 -13.05 -1.06
N LEU A 65 -4.15 -12.56 -2.05
CA LEU A 65 -3.53 -11.24 -2.02
C LEU A 65 -4.59 -10.15 -1.95
N ASP A 66 -5.57 -10.18 -2.87
CA ASP A 66 -6.63 -9.17 -2.93
C ASP A 66 -7.39 -9.11 -1.61
N ARG A 67 -7.86 -10.27 -1.12
CA ARG A 67 -8.61 -10.39 0.14
C ARG A 67 -7.85 -9.86 1.36
N LYS A 68 -6.54 -10.04 1.42
CA LYS A 68 -5.71 -9.62 2.57
C LYS A 68 -5.34 -8.15 2.50
N LEU A 69 -5.02 -7.64 1.31
CA LEU A 69 -4.53 -6.27 1.13
C LEU A 69 -5.64 -5.24 0.95
N GLU A 70 -6.81 -5.62 0.45
CA GLU A 70 -7.93 -4.70 0.25
C GLU A 70 -8.27 -3.90 1.51
N PRO A 71 -8.53 -4.52 2.69
CA PRO A 71 -8.84 -3.77 3.90
C PRO A 71 -7.67 -2.88 4.38
N ILE A 72 -6.43 -3.28 4.11
CA ILE A 72 -5.22 -2.53 4.49
C ILE A 72 -5.12 -1.26 3.65
N ILE A 73 -5.24 -1.40 2.33
CA ILE A 73 -5.17 -0.28 1.38
C ILE A 73 -6.32 0.70 1.62
N GLU A 74 -7.54 0.20 1.84
CA GLU A 74 -8.68 1.07 2.17
C GLU A 74 -8.47 1.86 3.46
N SER A 75 -7.92 1.21 4.50
CA SER A 75 -7.59 1.86 5.77
C SER A 75 -6.54 2.95 5.56
N GLU A 76 -5.51 2.69 4.75
CA GLU A 76 -4.42 3.61 4.49
C GLU A 76 -4.84 4.82 3.64
N ILE A 77 -5.67 4.61 2.62
CA ILE A 77 -6.26 5.72 1.86
C ILE A 77 -7.09 6.61 2.80
N ARG A 78 -7.88 6.00 3.68
CA ARG A 78 -8.73 6.74 4.63
C ARG A 78 -7.91 7.52 5.65
N SER A 79 -6.86 6.93 6.22
CA SER A 79 -5.97 7.58 7.20
C SER A 79 -5.27 8.81 6.59
N ARG A 80 -4.85 8.71 5.32
CA ARG A 80 -4.20 9.81 4.58
C ARG A 80 -5.17 10.90 4.16
N GLN A 81 -6.40 10.57 3.78
CA GLN A 81 -7.45 11.57 3.55
C GLN A 81 -7.70 12.41 4.80
N VAL A 82 -7.87 11.78 5.97
CA VAL A 82 -8.13 12.51 7.24
C VAL A 82 -6.93 13.38 7.63
N SER A 83 -5.70 12.93 7.38
CA SER A 83 -4.48 13.70 7.65
C SER A 83 -4.39 14.98 6.80
N LEU A 84 -4.85 14.95 5.56
CA LEU A 84 -4.92 16.14 4.69
C LEU A 84 -5.96 17.15 5.20
N PHE A 85 -7.14 16.68 5.61
CA PHE A 85 -8.16 17.54 6.20
C PHE A 85 -7.73 18.15 7.55
N GLY A 86 -6.98 17.39 8.36
CA GLY A 86 -6.41 17.89 9.61
C GLY A 86 -5.39 19.02 9.40
N ARG A 87 -4.52 18.89 8.38
CA ARG A 87 -3.51 19.90 8.05
C ARG A 87 -4.11 21.16 7.43
N LEU A 88 -5.14 21.04 6.59
CA LEU A 88 -5.85 22.19 6.02
C LEU A 88 -6.53 23.05 7.10
N LYS A 89 -7.09 22.43 8.14
CA LYS A 89 -7.66 23.18 9.27
C LYS A 89 -6.60 23.95 10.06
N GLN A 90 -5.43 23.37 10.31
CA GLN A 90 -4.35 24.09 11.01
C GLN A 90 -3.84 25.29 10.22
N ALA A 91 -3.70 25.18 8.89
CA ALA A 91 -3.23 26.30 8.06
C ALA A 91 -4.22 27.48 8.05
N LEU A 92 -5.54 27.21 8.06
CA LEU A 92 -6.57 28.26 8.11
C LEU A 92 -6.75 28.86 9.51
N PHE A 93 -6.50 28.11 10.58
CA PHE A 93 -6.55 28.62 11.96
C PHE A 93 -5.26 29.32 12.41
N ALA A 94 -4.12 29.08 11.76
CA ALA A 94 -2.85 29.77 12.05
C ALA A 94 -2.75 31.18 11.44
N TRP A 95 -3.76 31.63 10.70
CA TRP A 95 -3.80 32.93 10.03
C TRP A 95 -4.94 33.84 10.52
N ARG A 96 -5.35 33.68 11.79
CA ARG A 96 -6.31 34.54 12.49
C ARG A 96 -5.77 34.98 13.84
#